data_AF-A0A2N1GB65-F1
#
_entry.id   AF-A0A2N1GB65-F1
#
_cell.length_a   1.000
_cell.length_b   1.000
_cell.length_c   1.000
_cell.angle_alpha   90.00
_cell.angle_beta   90.00
_cell.angle_gamma   90.00
#
_symmetry.space_group_name_H-M   'P 1'
#
loop_
_entity.id
_entity.type
_entity.pdbx_description
1 polymer ?
#
loop_
_entity_poly.entity_id
_entity_poly.type
_entity_poly.pdbx_seq_one_letter_code
_entity_poly.pdbx_strand_id
1 'polypeptide(L)' 'MKRLLLTNWHAMRWIRLVIGLFLIQQAVQYQQLIFGFMAAFFLFQAIFNTGCGLNGCEVSTFKKNKNE' A
#
# COMPACT_ATOMS: atom_id res chain seq x y z
N MET A 1 6.52 18.24 15.12
CA MET A 1 6.61 18.02 13.66
C MET A 1 7.44 16.78 13.29
N LYS A 2 7.26 15.62 13.95
CA LYS A 2 7.96 14.35 13.60
C LYS A 2 7.03 13.26 13.05
N ARG A 3 5.71 13.46 13.13
CA ARG A 3 4.70 12.43 12.82
C ARG A 3 4.36 12.29 11.33
N LEU A 4 4.69 13.29 10.50
CA LEU A 4 4.46 13.23 9.05
C LEU A 4 5.54 12.43 8.32
N LEU A 5 6.75 12.30 8.87
CA LEU A 5 7.84 11.54 8.21
C LEU A 5 7.62 10.03 8.26
N LEU A 6 6.86 9.52 9.24
CA LEU A 6 6.35 8.14 9.26
C LEU A 6 5.09 7.96 8.39
N THR A 7 4.57 9.05 7.80
CA THR A 7 3.23 9.07 7.19
C THR A 7 3.21 8.74 5.70
N ASN A 8 4.34 8.70 4.97
CA ASN A 8 4.25 8.88 3.51
C ASN A 8 5.02 7.98 2.54
N TRP A 9 5.69 6.86 2.92
CA TRP A 9 6.12 5.92 1.85
C TRP A 9 6.48 4.49 2.28
N HIS A 10 7.18 4.29 3.40
CA HIS A 10 7.68 2.96 3.75
C HIS A 10 6.74 2.13 4.61
N ALA A 11 6.03 2.72 5.59
CA ALA A 11 5.22 1.95 6.54
C ALA A 11 4.05 1.19 5.87
N MET A 12 3.30 1.85 4.98
CA MET A 12 2.20 1.18 4.25
C MET A 12 2.69 0.09 3.29
N ARG A 13 3.90 0.23 2.75
CA ARG A 13 4.54 -0.81 1.94
C ARG A 13 4.82 -2.06 2.77
N TRP A 14 5.38 -1.89 3.97
CA TRP A 14 5.62 -2.99 4.90
C TRP A 14 4.31 -3.65 5.37
N ILE A 15 3.27 -2.86 5.67
CA ILE A 15 1.95 -3.39 6.05
C ILE A 15 1.37 -4.27 4.92
N ARG A 16 1.39 -3.76 3.66
CA ARG A 16 0.92 -4.53 2.50
C ARG A 16 1.74 -5.82 2.29
N LEU A 17 3.06 -5.77 2.49
CA LEU A 17 3.92 -6.96 2.41
C LEU A 17 3.56 -8.00 3.48
N VAL A 18 3.39 -7.59 4.73
CA VAL A 18 3.03 -8.50 5.84
C VAL A 18 1.67 -9.15 5.58
N ILE A 19 0.68 -8.38 5.15
CA ILE A 19 -0.66 -8.90 4.80
C ILE A 19 -0.57 -9.88 3.61
N GLY A 20 0.18 -9.53 2.57
CA GLY A 20 0.38 -10.40 1.40
C GLY A 20 1.02 -11.73 1.79
N LEU A 21 2.07 -11.71 2.63
CA LEU A 21 2.76 -12.91 3.09
C LEU A 21 1.85 -13.81 3.96
N PHE A 22 1.06 -13.19 4.84
CA PHE A 22 0.07 -13.89 5.64
C PHE A 22 -0.97 -14.60 4.76
N LEU A 23 -1.47 -13.91 3.74
CA LEU A 23 -2.45 -14.49 2.81
C LEU A 23 -1.86 -15.62 1.95
N ILE A 24 -0.56 -15.58 1.60
CA ILE A 24 0.11 -16.72 0.97
C ILE A 24 0.05 -17.95 1.89
N GLN A 25 0.39 -17.78 3.16
CA GLN A 25 0.35 -18.90 4.11
C GLN A 25 -1.06 -19.50 4.22
N GLN A 26 -2.08 -18.65 4.28
CA GLN A 26 -3.48 -19.10 4.28
C GLN A 26 -3.87 -19.77 2.95
N ALA A 27 -3.38 -19.28 1.81
CA ALA A 27 -3.62 -19.90 0.51
C ALA A 27 -3.02 -21.31 0.44
N VAL A 28 -1.85 -21.53 1.04
CA VAL A 28 -1.22 -22.86 1.12
C VAL A 28 -2.00 -23.77 2.07
N GLN A 29 -2.41 -23.26 3.24
CA GLN A 29 -3.06 -24.07 4.26
C GLN A 29 -4.50 -24.47 3.90
N TYR A 30 -5.27 -23.57 3.31
CA TYR A 30 -6.66 -23.81 2.93
C TYR A 30 -6.83 -24.22 1.46
N GLN A 31 -5.75 -24.18 0.66
CA GLN A 31 -5.76 -24.45 -0.79
C GLN A 31 -6.84 -23.70 -1.58
N GLN A 32 -7.32 -22.55 -1.08
CA GLN A 32 -8.30 -21.75 -1.79
C GLN A 32 -7.62 -20.72 -2.68
N LEU A 33 -7.96 -20.77 -3.98
CA LEU A 33 -7.43 -19.87 -5.00
C LEU A 33 -7.66 -18.39 -4.68
N ILE A 34 -8.77 -18.06 -3.99
CA ILE A 34 -9.13 -16.68 -3.66
C ILE A 34 -8.10 -16.01 -2.74
N PHE A 35 -7.52 -16.75 -1.79
CA PHE A 35 -6.47 -16.23 -0.91
C PHE A 35 -5.17 -15.99 -1.69
N GLY A 36 -4.84 -16.88 -2.63
CA GLY A 36 -3.69 -16.69 -3.51
C GLY A 36 -3.82 -15.46 -4.40
N PHE A 37 -5.02 -15.23 -4.97
CA PHE A 37 -5.31 -14.03 -5.75
C PHE A 37 -5.17 -12.75 -4.92
N MET A 38 -5.78 -12.72 -3.73
CA MET A 38 -5.68 -11.57 -2.83
C MET A 38 -4.24 -11.32 -2.39
N ALA A 39 -3.48 -12.37 -2.07
CA ALA A 39 -2.07 -12.26 -1.73
C ALA A 39 -1.25 -11.63 -2.88
N ALA A 40 -1.44 -12.13 -4.10
CA ALA A 40 -0.78 -11.60 -5.29
C ALA A 40 -1.10 -10.13 -5.51
N PHE A 41 -2.36 -9.72 -5.32
CA PHE A 41 -2.80 -8.33 -5.43
C PHE A 41 -2.10 -7.40 -4.43
N PHE A 42 -2.05 -7.78 -3.14
CA PHE A 42 -1.39 -6.98 -2.10
C PHE A 42 0.13 -6.92 -2.29
N LEU A 43 0.76 -8.02 -2.70
CA LEU A 43 2.19 -8.05 -3.00
C LEU A 43 2.53 -7.22 -4.24
N PHE A 44 1.72 -7.28 -5.28
CA PHE A 44 1.87 -6.44 -6.47
C PHE A 44 1.82 -4.95 -6.09
N GLN A 45 0.82 -4.52 -5.32
CA GLN A 45 0.75 -3.15 -4.82
C GLN A 45 1.95 -2.75 -3.96
N ALA A 46 2.51 -3.68 -3.18
CA ALA A 46 3.68 -3.43 -2.36
C ALA A 46 4.98 -3.31 -3.18
N ILE A 47 5.10 -4.05 -4.28
CA ILE A 47 6.28 -4.00 -5.18
C ILE A 47 6.26 -2.74 -6.02
N PHE A 48 5.14 -2.49 -6.70
CA PHE A 48 4.99 -1.36 -7.61
C PHE A 48 4.66 -0.05 -6.88
N ASN A 49 4.49 -0.09 -5.56
CA ASN A 49 4.01 1.02 -4.75
C ASN A 49 2.74 1.67 -5.32
N THR A 50 1.94 0.88 -6.03
CA THR A 50 0.70 1.29 -6.68
C THR A 50 -0.46 1.09 -5.71
N GLY A 51 -1.32 2.09 -5.60
CA GLY A 51 -2.52 2.05 -4.77
C GLY A 51 -2.81 3.41 -4.14
N CYS A 52 -4.04 3.90 -4.30
CA CYS A 52 -4.46 5.12 -3.61
C CYS A 52 -4.42 4.87 -2.09
N GLY A 53 -3.82 5.79 -1.33
CA GLY A 53 -3.83 5.72 0.13
C GLY A 53 -5.24 5.96 0.69
N LEU A 54 -5.38 5.93 2.02
CA LEU A 54 -6.64 6.29 2.71
C LEU A 54 -7.15 7.70 2.37
N ASN A 55 -6.28 8.57 1.83
CA ASN A 55 -6.62 9.91 1.35
C ASN A 55 -6.90 9.98 -0.17
N GLY A 56 -7.10 8.84 -0.83
CA GLY A 56 -7.31 8.78 -2.28
C GLY A 56 -6.03 9.06 -3.07
N CYS A 57 -6.15 9.06 -4.40
CA CYS A 57 -5.07 9.48 -5.28
C CYS A 57 -5.01 11.01 -5.26
N GLU A 58 -4.25 11.55 -4.31
CA GLU A 58 -4.02 12.99 -4.17
C GLU A 58 -3.26 13.49 -5.40
N VAL A 59 -3.96 14.19 -6.30
CA VAL A 59 -3.33 14.91 -7.39
C VAL A 59 -2.47 15.98 -6.74
N SER A 60 -1.16 15.98 -7.02
CA SER A 60 -0.26 17.01 -6.51
C SER A 60 -0.82 18.39 -6.83
N THR A 61 -1.38 19.07 -5.82
CA THR A 61 -1.78 20.47 -5.95
C THR A 61 -0.49 21.26 -6.04
N PHE A 62 -0.12 21.69 -7.23
CA PHE A 62 0.90 22.71 -7.41
C PHE A 62 0.48 23.92 -6.58
N LYS A 63 1.17 24.13 -5.45
CA LYS A 63 1.00 25.31 -4.60
C LYS A 63 1.38 26.52 -5.46
N LYS A 64 0.39 27.18 -6.08
CA LYS A 64 0.60 28.48 -6.72
C LYS A 64 1.10 29.42 -5.62
N ASN A 65 2.39 29.73 -5.61
CA ASN A 65 2.91 30.86 -4.87
C ASN A 65 2.23 32.09 -5.46
N LYS A 66 1.21 32.58 -4.76
CA LYS A 66 0.61 33.88 -5.02
C LYS A 66 1.58 34.88 -4.43
N ASN A 67 2.59 35.21 -5.21
CA ASN A 67 3.40 36.41 -4.96
C ASN A 67 2.50 37.58 -5.34
N GLU A 68 1.99 38.22 -4.30
CA GLU A 68 1.63 39.64 -4.21
C GLU A 68 2.47 40.58 -5.08
#